data_AF-A0A1M2UXV1-F1
#
_entry.id   AF-A0A1M2UXV1-F1
#
_cell.length_a   1.000
_cell.length_b   1.000
_cell.length_c   1.000
_cell.angle_alpha   90.00
_cell.angle_beta   90.00
_cell.angle_gamma   90.00
#
_symmetry.space_group_name_H-M   'P 1'
#
loop_
_entity.id
_entity.type
_entity.pdbx_description
1 polymer ?
#
loop_
_entity_poly.entity_id
_entity_poly.type
_entity_poly.pdbx_seq_one_letter_code
_entity_poly.pdbx_strand_id
1 'polypeptide(L)'
;MAGLQKILITVLVLVLILLALVFSLNNQMAVSLNFLLFETQPHGVAVWIIMSFVIGALVGVLIALLATFRTSVSRRTLKKRLERAEHALEKSRAQNDRAI
;
A
#
# COMPACT_ATOMS: atom_id res chain seq x y z
N MET A 1 10.89 -14.77 9.05
CA MET A 1 10.65 -14.17 7.71
C MET A 1 10.54 -12.64 7.73
N ALA A 2 9.99 -12.00 8.78
CA ALA A 2 9.83 -10.54 8.84
C ALA A 2 11.15 -9.73 8.79
N GLY A 3 12.26 -10.28 9.31
CA GLY A 3 13.57 -9.62 9.27
C GLY A 3 14.16 -9.54 7.85
N LEU A 4 14.13 -10.65 7.11
CA LEU A 4 14.62 -10.70 5.72
C LEU A 4 13.81 -9.78 4.81
N GLN A 5 12.48 -9.77 4.95
CA GLN A 5 11.62 -8.87 4.19
C GLN A 5 11.94 -7.39 4.47
N LYS A 6 12.16 -7.01 5.74
CA LYS A 6 12.57 -5.65 6.10
C LYS A 6 13.90 -5.28 5.46
N ILE A 7 14.91 -6.16 5.54
CA ILE A 7 16.23 -5.92 4.93
C ILE A 7 16.10 -5.75 3.42
N LEU A 8 15.36 -6.63 2.74
CA LEU A 8 15.14 -6.53 1.29
C LEU A 8 14.45 -5.22 0.89
N ILE A 9 13.43 -4.80 1.65
CA ILE A 9 12.75 -3.51 1.42
C ILE A 9 13.74 -2.35 1.63
N THR A 10 14.52 -2.35 2.71
CA THR A 10 15.51 -1.29 2.96
C THR A 10 16.54 -1.21 1.84
N VAL A 11 17.08 -2.35 1.40
CA VAL A 11 18.03 -2.41 0.28
C VAL A 11 17.40 -1.89 -1.00
N LEU A 12 16.16 -2.30 -1.32
CA LEU A 12 15.43 -1.81 -2.48
C LEU A 12 15.26 -0.28 -2.44
N VAL A 13 14.86 0.28 -1.30
CA VAL A 13 14.70 1.74 -1.13
C VAL A 13 16.03 2.46 -1.33
N LEU A 14 17.13 1.94 -0.78
CA LEU A 14 18.46 2.52 -0.98
C LEU A 14 18.87 2.51 -2.45
N VAL A 15 18.64 1.39 -3.15
CA VAL A 15 18.92 1.29 -4.59
C VAL A 15 18.09 2.30 -5.38
N LEU A 16 16.79 2.44 -5.08
CA LEU A 16 15.93 3.42 -5.74
C LEU A 16 16.41 4.87 -5.51
N ILE A 17 16.86 5.20 -4.29
CA ILE A 17 17.43 6.51 -3.99
C ILE A 17 18.70 6.76 -4.81
N LEU A 18 19.61 5.79 -4.85
CA LEU A 18 20.84 5.92 -5.65
C LEU A 18 20.53 6.10 -7.13
N LEU A 19 19.58 5.32 -7.66
CA LEU A 19 19.12 5.46 -9.04
C LEU A 19 18.53 6.85 -9.30
N ALA A 20 17.68 7.35 -8.40
CA ALA A 20 17.09 8.69 -8.53
C ALA A 20 18.17 9.79 -8.50
N LEU A 21 19.18 9.66 -7.65
CA LEU A 21 20.31 10.60 -7.58
C LEU A 21 21.14 10.58 -8.86
N VAL A 22 21.60 9.41 -9.30
CA VAL A 22 22.38 9.25 -10.54
C VAL A 22 21.58 9.75 -11.73
N PHE A 23 20.29 9.41 -11.80
CA PHE A 23 19.39 9.88 -12.83
C PHE A 23 19.26 11.41 -12.83
N SER A 24 19.05 12.02 -11.67
CA SER A 24 18.95 13.47 -11.52
C SER A 24 20.22 14.20 -11.97
N LEU A 25 21.39 13.71 -11.56
CA LEU A 25 22.67 14.33 -11.89
C LEU A 25 23.00 14.23 -13.39
N ASN A 26 22.61 13.14 -14.05
CA ASN A 26 22.91 12.93 -15.48
C ASN A 26 21.83 13.49 -16.41
N ASN A 27 20.64 13.84 -15.90
CA ASN A 27 19.50 14.30 -16.70
C ASN A 27 19.02 15.69 -16.28
N GLN A 28 19.96 16.64 -16.24
CA GLN A 28 19.71 18.05 -15.89
C GLN A 28 19.17 18.88 -17.06
N MET A 29 19.01 18.30 -18.25
CA MET A 29 18.45 18.98 -19.42
C MET A 29 17.08 19.56 -19.07
N ALA A 30 16.91 20.87 -19.28
CA ALA A 30 15.65 21.54 -19.02
C ALA A 30 14.65 21.22 -20.14
N VAL A 31 13.50 20.66 -19.77
CA VAL A 31 12.40 20.33 -20.68
C VAL A 31 11.11 20.89 -20.11
N SER A 32 10.36 21.58 -20.95
CA SER A 32 8.98 21.98 -20.69
C SER A 32 8.04 20.86 -21.11
N LEU A 33 6.99 20.64 -20.33
CA LEU A 33 5.90 19.72 -20.66
C LEU A 33 4.75 20.52 -21.25
N ASN A 34 4.34 20.16 -22.46
CA ASN A 34 3.18 20.75 -23.13
C ASN A 34 1.96 19.83 -22.96
N PHE A 35 0.94 20.33 -22.29
CA PHE A 35 -0.32 19.63 -22.01
C PHE A 35 -1.48 20.10 -22.90
N LEU A 36 -1.16 20.60 -24.10
CA LEU A 36 -2.09 21.18 -25.09
C LEU A 36 -2.71 22.53 -24.65
N LEU A 37 -3.24 22.61 -23.43
CA LEU A 37 -3.88 23.82 -22.87
C LEU A 37 -2.92 24.73 -22.12
N PHE A 38 -1.79 24.19 -21.66
CA PHE A 38 -0.76 24.93 -20.94
C PHE A 38 0.60 24.23 -21.09
N GLU A 39 1.66 25.01 -20.92
CA GLU A 39 3.04 24.56 -20.91
C GLU A 39 3.67 24.87 -19.55
N THR A 40 4.43 23.93 -19.02
CA THR A 40 5.11 24.11 -17.74
C THR A 40 6.40 24.91 -17.89
N GLN A 41 6.87 25.52 -16.80
CA GLN A 41 8.22 26.09 -16.80
C GLN A 41 9.27 25.00 -17.08
N PRO A 42 10.37 25.34 -17.78
CA PRO A 42 11.44 24.39 -18.03
C PRO A 42 12.10 23.95 -16.73
N HIS A 43 12.05 22.66 -16.46
CA HIS A 43 12.74 22.02 -15.35
C HIS A 43 13.53 20.83 -15.86
N GLY A 44 14.52 20.37 -15.09
CA GLY A 44 15.28 19.17 -15.44
C GLY A 44 14.33 17.99 -15.69
N VAL A 45 14.54 17.23 -16.77
CA VAL A 45 13.73 16.04 -17.10
C VAL A 45 13.57 15.10 -15.90
N ALA A 46 14.63 14.99 -15.09
CA ALA A 46 14.61 14.21 -13.86
C ALA A 46 13.51 14.60 -12.88
N VAL A 47 13.22 15.90 -12.73
CA VAL A 47 12.18 16.40 -11.81
C VAL A 47 10.82 15.85 -12.21
N TRP A 48 10.47 15.92 -13.49
CA TRP A 48 9.18 15.45 -14.00
C TRP A 48 8.98 13.95 -13.79
N ILE A 49 10.01 13.15 -14.07
CA ILE A 49 9.94 11.69 -13.95
C ILE A 49 9.89 11.29 -12.48
N ILE A 50 10.74 11.87 -11.62
CA ILE A 50 10.76 11.57 -10.18
C ILE A 50 9.44 11.98 -9.54
N MET A 51 8.91 13.16 -9.86
CA MET A 51 7.60 13.60 -9.36
C MET A 51 6.48 12.65 -9.76
N SER A 52 6.45 12.23 -11.03
CA SER A 52 5.45 11.29 -11.53
C SER A 52 5.54 9.94 -10.81
N PHE A 53 6.76 9.45 -10.57
CA PHE A 53 7.00 8.22 -9.81
C PHE A 53 6.51 8.35 -8.35
N VAL A 54 6.85 9.44 -7.67
CA VAL A 54 6.41 9.71 -6.29
C VAL A 54 4.90 9.80 -6.20
N ILE A 55 4.24 10.51 -7.11
CA ILE A 55 2.78 10.61 -7.16
C ILE A 55 2.16 9.22 -7.35
N GLY A 56 2.67 8.42 -8.29
CA GLY A 56 2.21 7.05 -8.50
C GLY A 56 2.38 6.17 -7.26
N ALA A 57 3.51 6.26 -6.56
CA ALA A 57 3.75 5.54 -5.32
C ALA A 57 2.77 5.95 -4.21
N LEU A 58 2.52 7.25 -4.03
CA LEU A 58 1.55 7.76 -3.06
C LEU A 58 0.13 7.27 -3.34
N VAL A 59 -0.29 7.28 -4.61
CA VAL A 59 -1.59 6.73 -5.03
C VAL A 59 -1.66 5.24 -4.73
N GLY A 60 -0.62 4.47 -5.04
CA GLY A 60 -0.54 3.05 -4.71
C GLY A 60 -0.67 2.76 -3.21
N VAL A 61 0.05 3.53 -2.38
CA VAL A 61 -0.05 3.44 -0.92
C VAL A 61 -1.46 3.76 -0.44
N LEU A 62 -2.09 4.81 -0.96
CA LEU A 62 -3.45 5.19 -0.61
C LEU A 62 -4.45 4.06 -0.92
N ILE A 63 -4.35 3.45 -2.10
CA ILE A 63 -5.19 2.30 -2.49
C ILE A 63 -4.97 1.12 -1.54
N ALA A 64 -3.71 0.79 -1.24
CA ALA A 64 -3.38 -0.31 -0.34
C ALA A 64 -3.90 -0.09 1.09
N LEU A 65 -3.84 1.15 1.59
CA LEU A 65 -4.39 1.53 2.89
C LEU A 65 -5.92 1.34 2.92
N LEU A 66 -6.63 1.82 1.89
CA LEU A 66 -8.08 1.63 1.78
C LEU A 66 -8.48 0.15 1.73
N ALA A 67 -7.76 -0.66 0.95
CA ALA A 67 -7.99 -2.10 0.86
C ALA A 67 -7.74 -2.81 2.20
N THR A 68 -6.67 -2.45 2.90
CA THR A 68 -6.33 -3.01 4.20
C THR A 68 -7.34 -2.61 5.27
N PHE A 69 -7.80 -1.35 5.25
CA PHE A 69 -8.82 -0.85 6.17
C PHE A 69 -10.13 -1.62 6.02
N ARG A 70 -10.64 -1.76 4.79
CA ARG A 70 -11.85 -2.57 4.50
C ARG A 70 -11.70 -4.00 5.02
N THR A 71 -10.55 -4.62 4.75
CA THR A 71 -10.26 -6.00 5.19
C THR A 71 -10.25 -6.11 6.72
N SER A 72 -9.71 -5.10 7.42
CA SER A 72 -9.66 -5.09 8.89
C SER A 72 -11.05 -5.02 9.52
N VAL A 73 -11.96 -4.23 8.93
CA VAL A 73 -13.36 -4.11 9.36
C VAL A 73 -14.09 -5.44 9.14
N SER A 74 -13.96 -6.03 7.94
CA SER A 74 -14.55 -7.34 7.65
C SER A 74 -14.05 -8.41 8.62
N ARG A 75 -12.75 -8.46 8.90
CA ARG A 75 -12.17 -9.40 9.89
C ARG A 75 -12.78 -9.24 11.29
N ARG A 76 -12.97 -8.01 11.77
CA ARG A 76 -13.63 -7.74 13.06
C ARG A 76 -15.07 -8.26 13.07
N THR A 77 -15.83 -8.03 11.99
CA THR A 77 -17.22 -8.51 11.90
C THR A 77 -17.31 -10.04 11.81
N LEU A 78 -16.42 -10.69 11.05
CA LEU A 78 -16.35 -12.15 10.94
C LEU A 78 -15.97 -12.78 12.29
N LYS A 79 -15.02 -12.21 13.02
CA LYS A 79 -14.64 -12.68 14.36
C LYS A 79 -15.83 -12.66 15.32
N LYS A 80 -16.61 -11.57 15.35
CA LYS A 80 -17.83 -11.49 16.17
C LYS A 80 -18.90 -12.50 15.76
N ARG A 81 -19.03 -12.81 14.47
CA ARG A 81 -19.98 -13.82 13.97
C ARG A 81 -19.55 -15.24 14.37
N LEU A 82 -18.25 -15.53 14.29
CA LEU A 82 -17.67 -16.80 14.72
C LEU A 82 -17.96 -17.05 16.21
N GLU A 83 -17.64 -16.09 17.06
CA GLU A 83 -17.85 -16.19 18.52
C GLU A 83 -19.33 -16.44 18.88
N ARG A 84 -20.26 -15.78 18.18
CA ARG A 84 -21.70 -16.02 18.36
C ARG A 84 -22.14 -17.41 17.91
N ALA A 85 -21.61 -17.90 16.78
CA ALA A 85 -21.93 -19.22 16.27
C ALA A 85 -21.38 -20.32 17.19
N GLU A 86 -20.17 -20.15 17.73
CA GLU A 86 -19.56 -21.04 18.72
C GLU A 86 -20.40 -21.11 20.00
N HIS A 87 -20.81 -19.96 20.55
CA HIS A 87 -21.69 -19.94 21.73
C HIS A 87 -23.06 -20.58 21.48
N ALA A 88 -23.65 -20.40 20.31
CA ALA A 88 -24.92 -21.03 19.96
C ALA A 88 -24.79 -22.56 19.85
N LEU A 89 -23.69 -23.04 19.28
CA LEU A 89 -23.39 -24.47 19.19
C LEU A 89 -23.19 -25.09 20.58
N GLU A 90 -22.43 -24.42 21.45
CA GLU A 90 -22.18 -24.88 22.82
C GLU A 90 -23.49 -24.95 23.62
N LYS A 91 -24.35 -23.93 23.50
CA LYS A 91 -25.69 -23.94 24.11
C LYS A 91 -26.56 -25.08 23.59
N SER A 92 -26.54 -25.34 22.28
CA SER A 92 -27.31 -26.43 21.68
C SER A 92 -26.81 -27.81 22.14
N ARG A 93 -25.49 -28.01 22.26
CA ARG A 93 -24.92 -29.24 22.82
C ARG A 93 -25.34 -29.45 24.28
N ALA A 94 -25.21 -28.41 25.11
CA ALA A 94 -25.61 -28.48 26.51
C ALA A 94 -27.12 -28.73 26.71
N GLN A 95 -27.97 -28.30 25.77
CA GLN A 95 -29.39 -28.63 25.78
C GLN A 95 -29.65 -30.08 25.35
N ASN A 96 -28.96 -30.56 24.32
CA ASN A 96 -29.09 -31.93 23.83
C ASN A 96 -28.67 -32.96 24.89
N ASP A 97 -27.57 -32.69 25.61
CA ASP A 97 -27.08 -33.56 26.70
C ASP A 97 -28.02 -33.62 27.92
N ARG A 98 -28.91 -32.62 28.09
CA ARG A 98 -29.94 -32.61 29.15
C ARG A 98 -31.23 -33.32 28.75
N ALA A 99 -31.41 -33.60 27.46
CA ALA A 99 -32.61 -34.22 26.91
C ALA A 99 -32.48 -35.76 26.80
N ILE A 100 -31.28 -36.30 27.05
CA ILE A 100 -30.94 -37.73 27.11
C ILE A 100 -30.85 -38.15 28.58
#